data_AF-K6Z2P8-F1
#
_entry.id   AF-K6Z2P8-F1
#
_cell.length_a   1.000
_cell.length_b   1.000
_cell.length_c   1.000
_cell.angle_alpha   90.00
_cell.angle_beta   90.00
_cell.angle_gamma   90.00
#
_symmetry.space_group_name_H-M   'P 1'
#
loop_
_entity.id
_entity.type
_entity.pdbx_description
1 polymer ?
#
loop_
_entity_poly.entity_id
_entity_poly.type
_entity_poly.pdbx_seq_one_letter_code
_entity_poly.pdbx_strand_id
1 'polypeptide(L)'
;MEITSNTLSLFNYIGDSEKSNEVLQGLANNTNKDVSGGLDLLESGLSNGKFEETLELMEKGEIDIDLNLVDNYYQFNQQKLNREVAQLARNFDLGSETAVTLQDGKLVVEGDSDNAKALQNYLDKDTRLSALVQQTAKLQQFVEWGQAKEQAAVYQSEDMPEDQLIEFLKEARLVMTQDNQFLMSNKGSAFYSQGHTQSIIDKIAQQT
;
A
#
# COMPACT_ATOMS: atom_id res chain seq x y z
N MET A 1 -6.90 -30.96 -20.86
CA MET A 1 -6.15 -29.69 -20.83
C MET A 1 -5.86 -29.40 -19.38
N GLU A 2 -4.63 -29.69 -18.95
CA GLU A 2 -4.13 -29.28 -17.64
C GLU A 2 -3.92 -27.77 -17.68
N ILE A 3 -4.55 -27.05 -16.76
CA ILE A 3 -4.24 -25.65 -16.51
C ILE A 3 -2.91 -25.66 -15.77
N THR A 4 -1.80 -25.45 -16.48
CA THR A 4 -0.51 -25.17 -15.85
C THR A 4 -0.64 -23.82 -15.16
N SER A 5 -0.92 -23.83 -13.86
CA SER A 5 -0.83 -22.66 -13.01
C SER A 5 0.65 -22.25 -12.94
N ASN A 6 1.07 -21.31 -13.78
CA ASN A 6 2.28 -20.54 -13.50
C ASN A 6 1.98 -19.62 -12.31
N THR A 7 1.97 -20.20 -11.12
CA THR A 7 2.09 -19.49 -9.85
C THR A 7 3.51 -18.94 -9.77
N LEU A 8 3.77 -17.87 -10.53
CA LEU A 8 4.89 -16.95 -10.30
C LEU A 8 4.57 -16.15 -9.04
N SER A 9 4.51 -16.86 -7.91
CA SER A 9 4.31 -16.25 -6.63
C SER A 9 5.64 -16.21 -5.89
N LEU A 10 5.97 -15.03 -5.37
CA LEU A 10 7.11 -14.83 -4.47
C LEU A 10 7.06 -15.80 -3.26
N PHE A 11 5.88 -16.37 -2.95
CA PHE A 11 5.69 -17.40 -1.93
C PHE A 11 6.52 -18.68 -2.14
N ASN A 12 6.89 -19.03 -3.38
CA ASN A 12 7.67 -20.24 -3.65
C ASN A 12 9.17 -20.10 -3.29
N TYR A 13 9.63 -18.89 -2.96
CA TYR A 13 11.07 -18.58 -2.93
C TYR A 13 11.54 -17.93 -1.62
N ILE A 14 10.65 -17.78 -0.63
CA ILE A 14 11.01 -17.24 0.70
C ILE A 14 11.74 -18.30 1.53
N GLY A 15 13.00 -18.03 1.86
CA GLY A 15 13.92 -18.86 2.66
C GLY A 15 15.34 -18.93 2.09
N ASP A 16 15.54 -18.47 0.85
CA ASP A 16 16.81 -18.55 0.13
C ASP A 16 17.03 -17.24 -0.65
N SER A 17 17.91 -16.38 -0.10
CA SER A 17 18.19 -15.04 -0.63
C SER A 17 18.85 -15.08 -2.02
N GLU A 18 19.60 -16.14 -2.34
CA GLU A 18 20.21 -16.28 -3.67
C GLU A 18 19.16 -16.57 -4.75
N LYS A 19 18.18 -17.43 -4.46
CA LYS A 19 17.09 -17.75 -5.41
C LYS A 19 16.12 -16.60 -5.61
N SER A 20 15.88 -15.79 -4.57
CA SER A 20 15.06 -14.58 -4.71
C SER A 20 15.71 -13.58 -5.66
N ASN A 21 17.03 -13.39 -5.58
CA ASN A 21 17.79 -12.55 -6.50
C ASN A 21 17.84 -13.12 -7.93
N GLU A 22 18.03 -14.42 -8.10
CA GLU A 22 18.02 -15.07 -9.43
C GLU A 22 16.67 -14.93 -10.16
N VAL A 23 15.55 -15.04 -9.44
CA VAL A 23 14.21 -14.90 -10.03
C VAL A 23 13.88 -13.45 -10.33
N LEU A 24 14.25 -12.51 -9.46
CA LEU A 24 14.11 -11.07 -9.73
C LEU A 24 14.94 -10.66 -10.96
N GLN A 25 16.17 -11.17 -11.09
CA GLN A 25 16.97 -11.02 -12.31
C GLN A 25 16.32 -11.73 -13.51
N GLY A 26 15.71 -12.90 -13.32
CA GLY A 26 14.99 -13.64 -14.36
C GLY A 26 13.72 -12.94 -14.87
N LEU A 27 13.00 -12.22 -14.01
CA LEU A 27 11.84 -11.39 -14.38
C LEU A 27 12.26 -10.13 -15.15
N ALA A 28 13.33 -9.46 -14.70
CA ALA A 28 13.94 -8.33 -15.41
C ALA A 28 14.47 -8.75 -16.80
N ASN A 29 15.12 -9.91 -16.88
CA ASN A 29 15.65 -10.47 -18.14
C ASN A 29 14.55 -10.85 -19.16
N ASN A 30 13.33 -11.19 -18.70
CA ASN A 30 12.21 -11.55 -19.57
C ASN A 30 11.36 -10.36 -20.03
N THR A 31 11.46 -9.20 -19.38
CA THR A 31 10.64 -8.02 -19.70
C THR A 31 11.42 -6.87 -20.33
N ASN A 32 12.76 -6.98 -20.46
CA ASN A 32 13.62 -5.90 -20.99
C ASN A 32 13.44 -4.56 -20.24
N LYS A 33 12.92 -4.63 -19.00
CA LYS A 33 12.65 -3.51 -18.10
C LYS A 33 13.46 -3.72 -16.83
N ASP A 34 14.09 -2.67 -16.32
CA ASP A 34 14.89 -2.70 -15.10
C ASP A 34 14.00 -2.73 -13.84
N VAL A 35 13.38 -3.88 -13.61
CA VAL A 35 12.51 -4.15 -12.45
C VAL A 35 13.29 -4.05 -11.13
N SER A 36 14.58 -4.40 -11.15
CA SER A 36 15.49 -4.30 -9.99
C SER A 36 15.71 -2.86 -9.55
N GLY A 37 15.98 -1.94 -10.48
CA GLY A 37 16.18 -0.53 -10.16
C GLY A 37 14.92 0.13 -9.58
N GLY A 38 13.75 -0.22 -10.10
CA GLY A 38 12.46 0.24 -9.56
C GLY A 38 12.19 -0.22 -8.14
N LEU A 39 12.60 -1.45 -7.80
CA LEU A 39 12.48 -2.01 -6.45
C LEU A 39 13.39 -1.33 -5.44
N ASP A 40 14.67 -1.15 -5.77
CA ASP A 40 15.63 -0.49 -4.88
C ASP A 40 15.19 0.96 -4.60
N LEU A 41 14.63 1.65 -5.61
CA LEU A 41 14.10 2.99 -5.46
C LEU A 41 12.82 3.02 -4.62
N LEU A 42 11.91 2.06 -4.79
CA LEU A 42 10.70 1.94 -3.97
C LEU A 42 11.05 1.61 -2.51
N GLU A 43 11.94 0.65 -2.27
CA GLU A 43 12.39 0.26 -0.93
C GLU A 43 13.15 1.40 -0.24
N SER A 44 14.01 2.12 -0.96
CA SER A 44 14.69 3.31 -0.44
C SER A 44 13.72 4.46 -0.18
N GLY A 45 12.71 4.66 -1.03
CA GLY A 45 11.64 5.63 -0.89
C GLY A 45 10.83 5.42 0.38
N LEU A 46 10.41 4.18 0.59
CA LEU A 46 9.60 3.73 1.72
C LEU A 46 10.39 3.70 3.04
N SER A 47 11.69 3.37 3.01
CA SER A 47 12.50 3.18 4.21
C SER A 47 13.28 4.43 4.63
N ASN A 48 13.65 5.31 3.70
CA ASN A 48 14.49 6.48 3.99
C ASN A 48 13.73 7.82 4.00
N GLY A 49 12.39 7.78 4.01
CA GLY A 49 11.57 9.00 4.01
C GLY A 49 11.66 9.80 2.70
N LYS A 50 11.93 9.11 1.58
CA LYS A 50 12.02 9.69 0.23
C LYS A 50 10.73 9.44 -0.58
N PHE A 51 9.62 9.15 0.09
CA PHE A 51 8.36 8.77 -0.53
C PHE A 51 7.89 9.80 -1.57
N GLU A 52 7.96 11.08 -1.21
CA GLU A 52 7.53 12.19 -2.08
C GLU A 52 8.42 12.29 -3.33
N GLU A 53 9.73 12.07 -3.19
CA GLU A 53 10.68 12.04 -4.32
C GLU A 53 10.39 10.86 -5.24
N THR A 54 10.18 9.66 -4.70
CA THR A 54 9.80 8.46 -5.48
C THR A 54 8.47 8.66 -6.21
N LEU A 55 7.49 9.29 -5.55
CA LEU A 55 6.20 9.63 -6.17
C LEU A 55 6.37 10.60 -7.33
N GLU A 56 7.14 11.68 -7.15
CA GLU A 56 7.40 12.64 -8.23
C GLU A 56 8.06 12.00 -9.45
N LEU A 57 9.05 11.13 -9.23
CA LEU A 57 9.74 10.43 -10.31
C LEU A 57 8.81 9.47 -11.06
N MET A 58 7.92 8.79 -10.33
CA MET A 58 6.87 7.94 -10.93
C MET A 58 5.85 8.75 -11.73
N GLU A 59 5.49 9.96 -11.27
CA GLU A 59 4.58 10.86 -11.98
C GLU A 59 5.18 11.42 -13.27
N LYS A 60 6.47 11.75 -13.26
CA LYS A 60 7.19 12.23 -14.45
C LYS A 60 7.45 11.12 -15.49
N GLY A 61 7.14 9.87 -15.15
CA GLY A 61 7.46 8.70 -15.98
C GLY A 61 8.96 8.44 -16.07
N GLU A 62 9.74 9.02 -15.14
CA GLU A 62 11.19 8.85 -15.06
C GLU A 62 11.56 7.50 -14.41
N ILE A 63 10.59 6.86 -13.74
CA ILE A 63 10.68 5.49 -13.26
C ILE A 63 9.46 4.71 -13.75
N ASP A 64 9.72 3.55 -14.35
CA ASP A 64 8.71 2.56 -14.71
C ASP A 64 8.55 1.57 -13.55
N ILE A 65 7.62 1.85 -12.64
CA ILE A 65 7.29 0.95 -11.52
C ILE A 65 6.12 0.07 -11.95
N ASP A 66 6.33 -1.25 -11.95
CA ASP A 66 5.26 -2.23 -12.18
C ASP A 66 4.25 -2.20 -11.03
N LEU A 67 3.00 -1.79 -11.30
CA LEU A 67 1.94 -1.73 -10.29
C LEU A 67 1.64 -3.09 -9.67
N ASN A 68 1.83 -4.20 -10.41
CA ASN A 68 1.68 -5.54 -9.84
C ASN A 68 2.74 -5.80 -8.78
N LEU A 69 3.94 -5.24 -8.94
CA LEU A 69 5.01 -5.37 -7.97
C LEU A 69 4.70 -4.57 -6.70
N VAL A 70 4.20 -3.34 -6.85
CA VAL A 70 3.75 -2.52 -5.72
C VAL A 70 2.62 -3.20 -4.97
N ASP A 71 1.61 -3.73 -5.67
CA ASP A 71 0.50 -4.47 -5.05
C ASP A 71 1.01 -5.72 -4.33
N ASN A 72 1.90 -6.52 -4.95
CA ASN A 72 2.49 -7.67 -4.28
C ASN A 72 3.24 -7.30 -2.98
N TYR A 73 4.01 -6.20 -2.99
CA TYR A 73 4.67 -5.69 -1.79
C TYR A 73 3.67 -5.21 -0.74
N TYR A 74 2.61 -4.51 -1.16
CA TYR A 74 1.51 -4.12 -0.29
C TYR A 74 0.88 -5.35 0.36
N GLN A 75 0.46 -6.36 -0.42
CA GLN A 75 -0.18 -7.58 0.10
C GLN A 75 0.74 -8.32 1.10
N PHE A 76 2.04 -8.40 0.81
CA PHE A 76 3.02 -9.00 1.71
C PHE A 76 3.09 -8.25 3.06
N ASN A 77 3.24 -6.93 3.01
CA ASN A 77 3.29 -6.10 4.20
C ASN A 77 1.96 -6.14 4.98
N GLN A 78 0.83 -6.11 4.28
CA GLN A 78 -0.51 -6.19 4.87
C GLN A 78 -0.74 -7.52 5.60
N GLN A 79 -0.26 -8.64 5.05
CA GLN A 79 -0.32 -9.93 5.75
C GLN A 79 0.51 -9.95 7.01
N LYS A 80 1.74 -9.40 6.96
CA LYS A 80 2.59 -9.28 8.15
C LYS A 80 1.94 -8.40 9.21
N LEU A 81 1.42 -7.25 8.80
CA LEU A 81 0.74 -6.29 9.64
C LEU A 81 -0.49 -6.92 10.31
N ASN A 82 -1.35 -7.60 9.54
CA ASN A 82 -2.52 -8.29 10.08
C ASN A 82 -2.18 -9.32 11.16
N ARG A 83 -1.07 -10.06 11.02
CA ARG A 83 -0.61 -11.01 12.05
C ARG A 83 -0.18 -10.30 13.33
N GLU A 84 0.59 -9.22 13.21
CA GLU A 84 1.05 -8.43 14.36
C GLU A 84 -0.12 -7.74 15.07
N VAL A 85 -1.03 -7.11 14.31
CA VAL A 85 -2.25 -6.47 14.84
C VAL A 85 -3.15 -7.48 15.55
N ALA A 86 -3.39 -8.66 14.97
CA ALA A 86 -4.21 -9.68 15.60
C ALA A 86 -3.59 -10.24 16.90
N GLN A 87 -2.26 -10.23 17.02
CA GLN A 87 -1.57 -10.57 18.27
C GLN A 87 -1.71 -9.44 19.30
N LEU A 88 -1.54 -8.19 18.90
CA LEU A 88 -1.72 -7.04 19.78
C LEU A 88 -3.15 -6.91 20.29
N ALA A 89 -4.15 -7.06 19.42
CA ALA A 89 -5.55 -7.03 19.79
C ALA A 89 -5.90 -8.07 20.86
N ARG A 90 -5.27 -9.26 20.82
CA ARG A 90 -5.42 -10.29 21.85
C ARG A 90 -4.69 -9.93 23.15
N ASN A 91 -3.47 -9.39 23.06
CA ASN A 91 -2.67 -9.03 24.24
C ASN A 91 -3.27 -7.86 25.04
N PHE A 92 -3.93 -6.92 24.34
CA PHE A 92 -4.51 -5.72 24.94
C PHE A 92 -6.03 -5.77 25.07
N ASP A 93 -6.65 -6.93 24.80
CA ASP A 93 -8.10 -7.15 24.87
C ASP A 93 -8.89 -6.06 24.12
N LEU A 94 -8.47 -5.77 22.88
CA LEU A 94 -9.12 -4.81 22.00
C LEU A 94 -10.39 -5.48 21.44
N GLY A 95 -11.48 -5.44 22.21
CA GLY A 95 -12.76 -6.07 21.87
C GLY A 95 -13.50 -5.43 20.69
N SER A 96 -13.10 -4.24 20.26
CA SER A 96 -13.66 -3.47 19.15
C SER A 96 -12.55 -2.83 18.30
N GLU A 97 -12.92 -2.29 17.14
CA GLU A 97 -12.00 -1.50 16.31
C GLU A 97 -11.40 -0.36 17.14
N THR A 98 -10.07 -0.26 17.10
CA THR A 98 -9.29 0.81 17.71
C THR A 98 -8.69 1.63 16.57
N ALA A 99 -9.05 2.90 16.51
CA ALA A 99 -8.47 3.82 15.55
C ALA A 99 -7.09 4.27 16.03
N VAL A 100 -6.14 4.30 15.11
CA VAL A 100 -4.77 4.74 15.33
C VAL A 100 -4.42 5.71 14.22
N THR A 101 -4.04 6.93 14.59
CA THR A 101 -3.57 7.92 13.62
C THR A 101 -2.07 7.82 13.47
N LEU A 102 -1.58 7.90 12.24
CA LEU A 102 -0.17 8.10 11.96
C LEU A 102 0.12 9.61 11.97
N GLN A 103 0.85 10.11 12.97
CA GLN A 103 1.23 11.52 13.10
C GLN A 103 2.74 11.63 13.29
N ASP A 104 3.42 12.41 12.46
CA ASP A 104 4.87 12.66 12.54
C ASP A 104 5.72 11.37 12.67
N GLY A 105 5.34 10.33 11.93
CA GLY A 105 6.05 9.05 11.98
C GLY A 105 5.79 8.22 13.25
N LYS A 106 4.75 8.54 14.03
CA LYS A 106 4.34 7.81 15.23
C LYS A 106 2.90 7.37 15.14
N LEU A 107 2.61 6.23 15.75
CA LEU A 107 1.26 5.73 15.91
C LEU A 107 0.66 6.28 17.20
N VAL A 108 -0.47 6.99 17.05
CA VAL A 108 -1.21 7.59 18.15
C VAL A 108 -2.56 6.87 18.25
N VAL A 109 -2.76 6.17 19.35
CA VAL A 109 -4.00 5.43 19.65
C VAL A 109 -5.09 6.41 20.05
N GLU A 110 -6.25 6.30 19.43
CA GLU A 110 -7.43 7.07 19.82
C GLU A 110 -8.11 6.43 21.05
N GLY A 111 -8.44 7.26 22.04
CA GLY A 111 -9.21 6.85 23.23
C GLY A 111 -8.42 6.87 24.55
N ASP A 112 -9.16 6.88 25.66
CA ASP A 112 -8.62 7.12 27.01
C ASP A 112 -8.69 5.92 27.96
N SER A 113 -9.10 4.74 27.46
CA SER A 113 -9.18 3.52 28.26
C SER A 113 -7.80 3.07 28.75
N ASP A 114 -7.76 2.30 29.84
CA ASP A 114 -6.49 1.76 30.36
C ASP A 114 -5.80 0.88 29.31
N ASN A 115 -6.57 0.14 28.50
CA ASN A 115 -6.06 -0.66 27.39
C ASN A 115 -5.49 0.21 26.26
N ALA A 116 -6.16 1.31 25.90
CA ALA A 116 -5.65 2.26 24.89
C ALA A 116 -4.33 2.90 25.34
N LYS A 117 -4.23 3.31 26.61
CA LYS A 117 -2.99 3.83 27.21
C LYS A 117 -1.88 2.79 27.26
N ALA A 118 -2.21 1.53 27.59
CA ALA A 118 -1.24 0.44 27.58
C ALA A 118 -0.73 0.15 26.15
N LEU A 119 -1.62 0.20 25.15
CA LEU A 119 -1.26 0.06 23.74
C LEU A 119 -0.38 1.22 23.28
N GLN A 120 -0.73 2.48 23.60
CA GLN A 120 0.11 3.63 23.27
C GLN A 120 1.53 3.47 23.83
N ASN A 121 1.65 3.10 25.11
CA ASN A 121 2.95 2.85 25.74
C ASN A 121 3.75 1.71 25.09
N TYR A 122 3.07 0.73 24.50
CA TYR A 122 3.72 -0.33 23.73
C TYR A 122 4.24 0.22 22.40
N LEU A 123 3.41 0.97 21.67
CA LEU A 123 3.76 1.56 20.36
C LEU A 123 4.89 2.58 20.49
N ASP A 124 4.93 3.35 21.58
CA ASP A 124 6.02 4.30 21.87
C ASP A 124 7.38 3.60 22.05
N LYS A 125 7.37 2.32 22.48
CA LYS A 125 8.59 1.52 22.70
C LYS A 125 8.97 0.68 21.48
N ASP A 126 7.98 0.18 20.73
CA ASP A 126 8.20 -0.66 19.55
C ASP A 126 7.96 0.11 18.26
N THR A 127 9.01 0.77 17.77
CA THR A 127 8.95 1.56 16.52
C THR A 127 8.85 0.69 15.26
N ARG A 128 9.08 -0.63 15.36
CA ARG A 128 9.04 -1.54 14.19
C ARG A 128 7.64 -1.62 13.59
N LEU A 129 6.61 -1.64 14.43
CA LEU A 129 5.23 -1.61 13.96
C LEU A 129 4.88 -0.27 13.33
N SER A 130 5.36 0.84 13.90
CA SER A 130 5.18 2.18 13.31
C SER A 130 5.78 2.25 11.90
N ALA A 131 7.00 1.73 11.71
CA ALA A 131 7.63 1.64 10.40
C ALA A 131 6.85 0.73 9.44
N LEU A 132 6.41 -0.45 9.89
CA LEU A 132 5.61 -1.36 9.06
C LEU A 132 4.28 -0.72 8.64
N VAL A 133 3.56 -0.06 9.56
CA VAL A 133 2.30 0.65 9.24
C VAL A 133 2.56 1.76 8.23
N GLN A 134 3.60 2.57 8.41
CA GLN A 134 3.98 3.63 7.46
C GLN A 134 4.26 3.08 6.07
N GLN A 135 5.13 2.07 5.97
CA GLN A 135 5.49 1.47 4.69
C GLN A 135 4.26 0.88 4.00
N THR A 136 3.41 0.18 4.76
CA THR A 136 2.18 -0.42 4.21
C THR A 136 1.18 0.64 3.77
N ALA A 137 1.01 1.72 4.54
CA ALA A 137 0.15 2.85 4.19
C ALA A 137 0.60 3.52 2.89
N LYS A 138 1.91 3.79 2.76
CA LYS A 138 2.50 4.40 1.58
C LYS A 138 2.39 3.50 0.34
N LEU A 139 2.62 2.20 0.49
CA LEU A 139 2.39 1.21 -0.57
C LEU A 139 0.91 1.19 -1.01
N GLN A 140 -0.02 1.19 -0.06
CA GLN A 140 -1.45 1.25 -0.38
C GLN A 140 -1.81 2.52 -1.17
N GLN A 141 -1.27 3.67 -0.77
CA GLN A 141 -1.47 4.93 -1.50
C GLN A 141 -0.98 4.82 -2.96
N PHE A 142 0.19 4.20 -3.19
CA PHE A 142 0.67 3.93 -4.54
C PHE A 142 -0.25 2.99 -5.34
N VAL A 143 -0.77 1.93 -4.70
CA VAL A 143 -1.72 1.01 -5.35
C VAL A 143 -2.99 1.76 -5.79
N GLU A 144 -3.59 2.54 -4.89
CA GLU A 144 -4.80 3.33 -5.19
C GLU A 144 -4.55 4.32 -6.33
N TRP A 145 -3.42 5.03 -6.32
CA TRP A 145 -3.07 5.97 -7.38
C TRP A 145 -2.77 5.28 -8.72
N GLY A 146 -2.11 4.13 -8.67
CA GLY A 146 -1.89 3.28 -9.84
C GLY A 146 -3.19 2.86 -10.50
N GLN A 147 -4.13 2.34 -9.71
CA GLN A 147 -5.48 1.96 -10.17
C GLN A 147 -6.22 3.15 -10.79
N ALA A 148 -6.10 4.35 -10.20
CA ALA A 148 -6.72 5.54 -10.74
C ALA A 148 -6.13 5.91 -12.11
N LYS A 149 -4.81 5.80 -12.29
CA LYS A 149 -4.16 6.04 -13.59
C LYS A 149 -4.58 5.02 -14.64
N GLU A 150 -4.70 3.74 -14.28
CA GLU A 150 -5.18 2.70 -15.19
C GLU A 150 -6.64 2.96 -15.61
N GLN A 151 -7.50 3.30 -14.66
CA GLN A 151 -8.89 3.63 -14.95
C GLN A 151 -9.03 4.92 -15.79
N ALA A 152 -8.19 5.93 -15.54
CA ALA A 152 -8.16 7.14 -16.35
C ALA A 152 -7.84 6.84 -17.82
N ALA A 153 -6.93 5.89 -18.09
CA ALA A 153 -6.65 5.44 -19.46
C ALA A 153 -7.87 4.75 -20.11
N VAL A 154 -8.65 3.99 -19.33
CA VAL A 154 -9.92 3.41 -19.79
C VAL A 154 -10.92 4.50 -20.14
N TYR A 155 -11.16 5.45 -19.23
CA TYR A 155 -12.08 6.57 -19.48
C TYR A 155 -11.67 7.42 -20.69
N GLN A 156 -10.37 7.64 -20.87
CA GLN A 156 -9.85 8.31 -22.06
C GLN A 156 -10.17 7.52 -23.34
N SER A 157 -10.06 6.19 -23.32
CA SER A 157 -10.41 5.34 -24.45
C SER A 157 -11.92 5.25 -24.72
N GLU A 158 -12.74 5.60 -23.73
CA GLU A 158 -14.20 5.70 -23.80
C GLU A 158 -14.68 7.13 -24.12
N ASP A 159 -13.78 8.00 -24.58
CA ASP A 159 -14.06 9.39 -24.95
C ASP A 159 -14.65 10.24 -23.81
N MET A 160 -14.29 9.94 -22.55
CA MET A 160 -14.64 10.79 -21.41
C MET A 160 -14.10 12.22 -21.64
N PRO A 161 -14.91 13.27 -21.40
CA PRO A 161 -14.46 14.66 -21.50
C PRO A 161 -13.21 14.94 -20.65
N GLU A 162 -12.27 15.71 -21.20
CA GLU A 162 -10.97 15.98 -20.56
C GLU A 162 -11.12 16.65 -19.18
N ASP A 163 -12.11 17.54 -19.02
CA ASP A 163 -12.44 18.19 -17.76
C ASP A 163 -12.89 17.19 -16.68
N GLN A 164 -13.71 16.21 -17.05
CA GLN A 164 -14.14 15.13 -16.15
C GLN A 164 -12.98 14.19 -15.79
N LEU A 165 -12.12 13.87 -16.78
CA LEU A 165 -10.93 13.05 -16.55
C LEU A 165 -9.94 13.72 -15.58
N ILE A 166 -9.73 15.03 -15.74
CA ILE A 166 -8.89 15.83 -14.84
C ILE A 166 -9.50 15.89 -13.44
N GLU A 167 -10.83 16.05 -13.32
CA GLU A 167 -11.52 16.05 -12.02
C GLU A 167 -11.38 14.70 -11.31
N PHE A 168 -11.58 13.59 -12.03
CA PHE A 168 -11.37 12.23 -11.53
C PHE A 168 -9.94 12.04 -10.98
N LEU A 169 -8.92 12.40 -11.77
CA LEU A 169 -7.52 12.26 -11.35
C LEU A 169 -7.18 13.16 -10.15
N LYS A 170 -7.78 14.35 -10.05
CA LYS A 170 -7.61 15.23 -8.89
C LYS A 170 -8.24 14.64 -7.62
N GLU A 171 -9.46 14.10 -7.71
CA GLU A 171 -10.15 13.47 -6.58
C GLU A 171 -9.42 12.19 -6.12
N ALA A 172 -8.95 11.37 -7.06
CA ALA A 172 -8.17 10.18 -6.77
C ALA A 172 -6.81 10.49 -6.12
N ARG A 173 -6.15 11.57 -6.53
CA ARG A 173 -4.84 11.97 -5.99
C ARG A 173 -4.88 12.37 -4.51
N LEU A 174 -6.06 12.67 -3.96
CA LEU A 174 -6.19 13.01 -2.54
C LEU A 174 -5.68 11.90 -1.61
N VAL A 175 -5.70 10.64 -2.02
CA VAL A 175 -5.14 9.52 -1.22
C VAL A 175 -3.66 9.70 -0.91
N MET A 176 -2.92 10.39 -1.78
CA MET A 176 -1.47 10.56 -1.68
C MET A 176 -1.08 11.62 -0.65
N THR A 177 -1.99 12.55 -0.35
CA THR A 177 -1.74 13.72 0.50
C THR A 177 -2.49 13.68 1.83
N GLN A 178 -3.44 12.76 1.98
CA GLN A 178 -4.17 12.58 3.24
C GLN A 178 -3.34 11.81 4.27
N ASP A 179 -3.43 12.25 5.52
CA ASP A 179 -2.96 11.48 6.67
C ASP A 179 -3.72 10.16 6.69
N ASN A 180 -2.98 9.04 6.68
CA ASN A 180 -3.61 7.74 6.59
C ASN A 180 -4.03 7.27 7.99
N GLN A 181 -5.34 7.22 8.24
CA GLN A 181 -5.86 6.62 9.46
C GLN A 181 -5.77 5.10 9.35
N PHE A 182 -5.31 4.48 10.42
CA PHE A 182 -5.09 3.04 10.53
C PHE A 182 -6.07 2.45 11.54
N LEU A 183 -6.87 1.48 11.09
CA LEU A 183 -7.81 0.77 11.96
C LEU A 183 -7.22 -0.56 12.38
N MET A 184 -7.23 -0.84 13.68
CA MET A 184 -6.75 -2.08 14.28
C MET A 184 -7.91 -2.85 14.91
N SER A 185 -8.00 -4.16 14.63
CA SER A 185 -8.96 -5.04 15.28
C SER A 185 -8.43 -6.47 15.42
N ASN A 186 -9.16 -7.31 16.14
CA ASN A 186 -8.89 -8.75 16.18
C ASN A 186 -9.08 -9.46 14.83
N LYS A 187 -9.72 -8.81 13.84
CA LYS A 187 -9.91 -9.32 12.48
C LYS A 187 -8.78 -8.91 11.53
N GLY A 188 -7.88 -8.05 11.98
CA GLY A 188 -6.77 -7.53 11.18
C GLY A 188 -6.76 -6.01 11.16
N SER A 189 -6.27 -5.45 10.07
CA SER A 189 -6.05 -4.03 9.92
C SER A 189 -6.55 -3.49 8.59
N ALA A 190 -6.89 -2.21 8.58
CA ALA A 190 -7.34 -1.49 7.39
C ALA A 190 -6.78 -0.07 7.37
N PHE A 191 -6.52 0.43 6.18
CA PHE A 191 -6.16 1.83 5.94
C PHE A 191 -7.36 2.59 5.41
N TYR A 192 -7.52 3.84 5.83
CA TYR A 192 -8.62 4.68 5.35
C TYR A 192 -8.55 4.92 3.84
N SER A 193 -7.35 4.97 3.27
CA SER A 193 -7.16 5.10 1.82
C SER A 193 -7.64 3.88 1.02
N GLN A 194 -7.93 2.75 1.66
CA GLN A 194 -8.28 1.50 0.97
C GLN A 194 -9.67 1.58 0.31
N GLY A 195 -9.71 1.33 -1.00
CA GLY A 195 -10.92 1.36 -1.81
C GLY A 195 -11.36 2.77 -2.24
N HIS A 196 -10.53 3.80 -2.02
CA HIS A 196 -10.86 5.18 -2.38
C HIS A 196 -11.07 5.33 -3.87
N THR A 197 -10.15 4.80 -4.70
CA THR A 197 -10.27 4.87 -6.15
C THR A 197 -11.55 4.19 -6.63
N GLN A 198 -11.86 3.00 -6.12
CA GLN A 198 -13.10 2.30 -6.45
C GLN A 198 -14.34 3.10 -6.05
N SER A 199 -14.33 3.75 -4.89
CA SER A 199 -15.44 4.60 -4.46
C SER A 199 -15.70 5.77 -5.41
N ILE A 200 -14.65 6.35 -6.01
CA ILE A 200 -14.81 7.42 -7.00
C ILE A 200 -15.38 6.86 -8.30
N ILE A 201 -14.88 5.70 -8.75
CA ILE A 201 -15.37 4.99 -9.94
C ILE A 201 -16.87 4.71 -9.80
N ASP A 202 -17.29 4.16 -8.66
CA ASP A 202 -18.69 3.83 -8.40
C ASP A 202 -19.58 5.08 -8.39
N LYS A 203 -19.07 6.20 -7.87
CA LYS A 203 -19.77 7.50 -7.86
C LYS A 203 -19.97 8.05 -9.27
N ILE A 204 -18.95 7.95 -10.14
CA ILE A 204 -19.06 8.36 -11.55
C ILE A 204 -20.05 7.47 -12.28
N ALA A 205 -19.98 6.15 -12.07
CA ALA A 205 -20.89 5.18 -12.70
C ALA A 205 -22.37 5.36 -12.30
N GLN A 206 -22.65 6.01 -11.17
CA GLN A 206 -24.01 6.35 -10.74
C GLN A 206 -24.53 7.67 -11.34
N GLN A 207 -23.66 8.47 -11.95
CA GLN A 207 -23.98 9.77 -12.55
C GLN A 207 -24.16 9.69 -14.08
N THR A 208 -23.71 8.60 -14.70
CA THR A 208 -23.89 8.26 -16.12
C THR A 208 -25.13 7.40 -16.36
#